data_AF-W2P8T6-F1
#
_entry.id   AF-W2P8T6-F1
#
_cell.length_a   1.000
_cell.length_b   1.000
_cell.length_c   1.000
_cell.angle_alpha   90.00
_cell.angle_beta   90.00
_cell.angle_gamma   90.00
#
_symmetry.space_group_name_H-M   'P 1'
#
loop_
_entity.id
_entity.type
_entity.pdbx_description
1 polymer ?
#
loop_
_entity_poly.entity_id
_entity_poly.type
_entity_poly.pdbx_seq_one_letter_code
_entity_poly.pdbx_strand_id
1 'polypeptide(L)'
;MAGNTPTLAVLLKALRQVSSAPTATSAMEQAVDRLITTSSLAETQNLVFALQQCAKDHHSAGLTATLYEKLQQASAICTEPASKTEFLGFVLFQESVRRLETLDVSTLRSVLFKVVNANDGVLSGYLAALTSADGPIFNVNVDTEKVHRTLEIVSPVFKTVLMDTMQTEGRKAAVLNTVASIAWHFDNDISLRTTMVCILVEALELVPHSQLPQPTYASHVALVVDLLSSFPTQTKEQVALAMRTARFVLESVQILIERDAGVVFLLQSLGQLARCVPEAFWSSIFLTSATYFLVDKCVAPLEQQLMLN
;
A
#
# COMPACT_ATOMS: atom_id res chain seq x y z
N MET A 1 28.85 -27.75 -22.94
CA MET A 1 29.55 -27.92 -21.65
C MET A 1 28.49 -27.92 -20.56
N ALA A 2 28.19 -29.09 -19.99
CA ALA A 2 27.26 -29.22 -18.87
C ALA A 2 28.00 -28.81 -17.59
N GLY A 3 27.97 -27.52 -17.26
CA GLY A 3 28.42 -27.05 -15.95
C GLY A 3 27.44 -27.56 -14.91
N ASN A 4 27.92 -28.36 -13.96
CA ASN A 4 27.11 -28.83 -12.83
C ASN A 4 26.53 -27.63 -12.08
N THR A 5 25.23 -27.41 -12.19
CA THR A 5 24.50 -26.49 -11.33
C THR A 5 24.76 -26.89 -9.87
N PRO A 6 25.37 -26.02 -9.04
CA PRO A 6 25.71 -26.38 -7.67
C PRO A 6 24.43 -26.71 -6.89
N THR A 7 24.49 -27.76 -6.08
CA THR A 7 23.34 -28.16 -5.25
C THR A 7 23.07 -27.09 -4.18
N LEU A 8 21.84 -27.01 -3.68
CA LEU A 8 21.46 -26.10 -2.61
C LEU A 8 22.41 -26.19 -1.40
N ALA A 9 22.76 -27.41 -0.98
CA ALA A 9 23.67 -27.64 0.14
C ALA A 9 25.07 -27.05 -0.11
N VAL A 10 25.58 -27.14 -1.35
CA VAL A 10 26.88 -26.56 -1.74
C VAL A 10 26.81 -25.04 -1.72
N LEU A 11 25.72 -24.45 -2.25
CA LEU A 11 25.52 -22.99 -2.23
C LEU A 11 25.40 -22.44 -0.80
N LEU A 12 24.60 -23.08 0.05
CA LEU A 12 24.45 -22.67 1.46
C LEU A 12 25.77 -22.79 2.22
N LYS A 13 26.55 -23.85 1.96
CA LYS A 13 27.87 -24.02 2.55
C LYS A 13 28.84 -22.95 2.04
N ALA A 14 28.82 -22.64 0.75
CA ALA A 14 29.64 -21.58 0.16
C ALA A 14 29.34 -20.24 0.84
N LEU A 15 28.07 -19.83 0.93
CA LEU A 15 27.65 -18.58 1.58
C LEU A 15 28.06 -18.48 3.06
N ARG A 16 28.10 -19.59 3.79
CA ARG A 16 28.52 -19.62 5.21
C ARG A 16 30.04 -19.62 5.40
N GLN A 17 30.79 -20.12 4.42
CA GLN A 17 32.24 -20.31 4.54
C GLN A 17 33.05 -19.21 3.83
N VAL A 18 32.37 -18.18 3.33
CA VAL A 18 33.04 -17.08 2.67
C VAL A 18 33.90 -16.30 3.66
N SER A 19 35.18 -16.14 3.34
CA SER A 19 36.14 -15.37 4.13
C SER A 19 36.57 -14.06 3.48
N SER A 20 36.28 -13.86 2.18
CA SER A 20 36.69 -12.67 1.43
C SER A 20 35.55 -12.09 0.59
N ALA A 21 35.54 -10.75 0.43
CA ALA A 21 34.54 -10.03 -0.35
C ALA A 21 34.36 -10.52 -1.82
N PRO A 22 35.40 -10.83 -2.62
CA PRO A 22 35.18 -11.29 -4.00
C PRO A 22 34.55 -12.68 -4.07
N THR A 23 34.91 -13.58 -3.16
CA THR A 23 34.27 -14.90 -3.05
C THR A 23 32.82 -14.79 -2.56
N ALA A 24 32.50 -13.76 -1.77
CA ALA A 24 31.14 -13.47 -1.33
C ALA A 24 30.25 -13.11 -2.51
N THR A 25 30.69 -12.15 -3.34
CA THR A 25 29.94 -11.68 -4.49
C THR A 25 29.64 -12.81 -5.47
N SER A 26 30.63 -13.65 -5.79
CA SER A 26 30.42 -14.79 -6.71
C SER A 26 29.45 -15.83 -6.14
N ALA A 27 29.53 -16.14 -4.84
CA ALA A 27 28.59 -17.05 -4.19
C ALA A 27 27.17 -16.48 -4.15
N MET A 28 27.03 -15.16 -3.96
CA MET A 28 25.75 -14.47 -4.00
C MET A 28 25.13 -14.49 -5.39
N GLU A 29 25.90 -14.28 -6.45
CA GLU A 29 25.40 -14.35 -7.83
C GLU A 29 24.83 -15.74 -8.13
N GLN A 30 25.57 -16.81 -7.81
CA GLN A 30 25.08 -18.17 -8.03
C GLN A 30 23.84 -18.50 -7.20
N ALA A 31 23.77 -17.99 -5.96
CA ALA A 31 22.60 -18.15 -5.10
C ALA A 31 21.38 -17.39 -5.63
N VAL A 32 21.57 -16.22 -6.24
CA VAL A 32 20.49 -15.44 -6.85
C VAL A 32 20.01 -16.07 -8.15
N ASP A 33 20.92 -16.57 -8.99
CA ASP A 33 20.52 -17.32 -10.19
C ASP A 33 19.70 -18.56 -9.81
N ARG A 34 20.09 -19.25 -8.72
CA ARG A 34 19.31 -20.36 -8.17
C ARG A 34 17.98 -19.90 -7.59
N LEU A 35 17.95 -18.76 -6.90
CA LEU A 35 16.74 -18.14 -6.35
C LEU A 35 15.74 -17.83 -7.46
N ILE A 36 16.20 -17.32 -8.61
CA ILE A 36 15.34 -17.00 -9.75
C ILE A 36 14.79 -18.29 -10.37
N THR A 37 15.63 -19.31 -10.55
CA THR A 37 15.26 -20.54 -11.26
C THR A 37 14.45 -21.55 -10.44
N THR A 38 14.55 -21.55 -9.12
CA THR A 38 13.80 -22.51 -8.28
C THR A 38 12.32 -22.16 -8.19
N SER A 39 11.44 -23.16 -8.25
CA SER A 39 10.01 -23.02 -7.92
C SER A 39 9.71 -23.36 -6.46
N SER A 40 10.70 -23.82 -5.67
CA SER A 40 10.48 -24.24 -4.29
C SER A 40 10.53 -23.04 -3.34
N LEU A 41 9.45 -22.84 -2.59
CA LEU A 41 9.39 -21.85 -1.51
C LEU A 41 10.45 -22.14 -0.43
N ALA A 42 10.58 -23.40 -0.02
CA ALA A 42 11.53 -23.78 1.02
C ALA A 42 12.98 -23.53 0.58
N GLU A 43 13.30 -23.78 -0.69
CA GLU A 43 14.62 -23.45 -1.25
C GLU A 43 14.83 -21.94 -1.29
N THR A 44 13.84 -21.18 -1.74
CA THR A 44 13.85 -19.71 -1.78
C THR A 44 14.12 -19.13 -0.38
N GLN A 45 13.40 -19.59 0.63
CA GLN A 45 13.57 -19.16 2.02
C GLN A 45 15.00 -19.43 2.52
N ASN A 46 15.50 -20.66 2.33
CA ASN A 46 16.86 -21.02 2.76
C ASN A 46 17.93 -20.16 2.09
N LEU A 47 17.80 -19.88 0.79
CA LEU A 47 18.73 -19.04 0.03
C LEU A 47 18.70 -17.60 0.53
N VAL A 48 17.51 -17.01 0.69
CA VAL A 48 17.37 -15.63 1.19
C VAL A 48 17.95 -15.48 2.59
N PHE A 49 17.67 -16.42 3.50
CA PHE A 49 18.24 -16.37 4.85
C PHE A 49 19.77 -16.48 4.83
N ALA A 50 20.33 -17.36 4.01
CA ALA A 50 21.78 -17.48 3.88
C ALA A 50 22.43 -16.23 3.27
N LEU A 51 21.79 -15.62 2.28
CA LEU A 51 22.23 -14.37 1.67
C LEU A 51 22.22 -13.21 2.68
N GLN A 52 21.15 -13.08 3.46
CA GLN A 52 21.04 -12.06 4.52
C GLN A 52 22.10 -12.28 5.60
N GLN A 53 22.37 -13.52 6.00
CA GLN A 53 23.39 -13.83 6.99
C GLN A 53 24.80 -13.49 6.47
N CYS A 54 25.11 -13.88 5.24
CA CYS A 54 26.39 -13.55 4.59
C CYS A 54 26.61 -12.02 4.52
N ALA A 55 25.57 -11.25 4.20
CA ALA A 55 25.65 -9.80 4.19
C ALA A 55 25.84 -9.17 5.57
N LYS A 56 25.25 -9.77 6.62
CA LYS A 56 25.46 -9.35 8.01
C LYS A 56 26.91 -9.60 8.46
N ASP A 57 27.41 -10.82 8.23
CA ASP A 57 28.72 -11.25 8.71
C ASP A 57 29.90 -10.46 8.10
N HIS A 58 29.74 -9.94 6.89
CA HIS A 58 30.77 -9.18 6.20
C HIS A 58 30.74 -7.66 6.43
N HIS A 59 29.70 -7.11 7.06
CA HIS A 59 29.50 -5.68 7.38
C HIS A 59 29.83 -4.67 6.25
N SER A 60 30.01 -5.14 5.01
CA SER A 60 30.50 -4.30 3.92
C SER A 60 29.34 -3.63 3.20
N ALA A 61 29.37 -2.31 3.12
CA ALA A 61 28.32 -1.53 2.47
C ALA A 61 28.06 -2.01 1.03
N GLY A 62 29.12 -2.35 0.29
CA GLY A 62 29.04 -2.89 -1.07
C GLY A 62 28.24 -4.19 -1.16
N LEU A 63 28.52 -5.18 -0.31
CA LEU A 63 27.82 -6.47 -0.36
C LEU A 63 26.35 -6.35 0.03
N THR A 64 26.05 -5.48 0.99
CA THR A 64 24.67 -5.21 1.38
C THR A 64 23.90 -4.50 0.26
N ALA A 65 24.52 -3.58 -0.49
CA ALA A 65 23.89 -2.93 -1.63
C ALA A 65 23.62 -3.94 -2.76
N THR A 66 24.59 -4.80 -3.06
CA THR A 66 24.44 -5.89 -4.03
C THR A 66 23.30 -6.84 -3.66
N LEU A 67 23.16 -7.21 -2.38
CA LEU A 67 22.04 -8.05 -1.93
C LEU A 67 20.68 -7.40 -2.23
N TYR A 68 20.55 -6.11 -1.91
CA TYR A 68 19.28 -5.39 -2.10
C TYR A 68 18.87 -5.32 -3.58
N GLU A 69 19.81 -5.00 -4.46
CA GLU A 69 19.59 -5.00 -5.92
C GLU A 69 19.17 -6.37 -6.45
N LYS A 70 19.80 -7.44 -5.93
CA LYS A 70 19.48 -8.82 -6.32
C LYS A 70 18.11 -9.27 -5.81
N LEU A 71 17.73 -8.89 -4.60
CA LEU A 71 16.38 -9.12 -4.07
C LEU A 71 15.32 -8.37 -4.88
N GLN A 72 15.61 -7.12 -5.27
CA GLN A 72 14.75 -6.33 -6.16
C GLN A 72 14.55 -7.07 -7.49
N GLN A 73 15.64 -7.51 -8.13
CA GLN A 73 15.58 -8.24 -9.40
C GLN A 73 14.79 -9.55 -9.27
N ALA A 74 15.07 -10.35 -8.24
CA ALA A 74 14.35 -11.60 -8.01
C ALA A 74 12.85 -11.36 -7.79
N SER A 75 12.50 -10.35 -7.00
CA SER A 75 11.10 -9.99 -6.74
C SER A 75 10.38 -9.51 -8.00
N ALA A 76 11.06 -8.81 -8.90
CA ALA A 76 10.47 -8.34 -10.15
C ALA A 76 10.29 -9.46 -11.21
N ILE A 77 11.14 -10.49 -11.19
CA ILE A 77 11.14 -11.54 -12.22
C ILE A 77 10.37 -12.79 -11.81
N CYS A 78 10.41 -13.17 -10.52
CA CYS A 78 9.81 -14.41 -10.06
C CYS A 78 8.29 -14.24 -9.91
N THR A 79 7.52 -14.61 -10.93
CA THR A 79 6.04 -14.54 -10.90
C THR A 79 5.38 -15.81 -10.38
N GLU A 80 6.10 -16.93 -10.34
CA GLU A 80 5.58 -18.22 -9.88
C GLU A 80 6.59 -18.98 -9.00
N PRO A 81 6.10 -19.79 -8.03
CA PRO A 81 4.71 -19.86 -7.56
C PRO A 81 4.32 -18.63 -6.71
N ALA A 82 3.01 -18.38 -6.55
CA ALA A 82 2.50 -17.22 -5.80
C ALA A 82 3.04 -17.12 -4.36
N SER A 83 3.26 -18.25 -3.69
CA SER A 83 3.84 -18.26 -2.34
C SER A 83 5.30 -17.77 -2.30
N LYS A 84 6.05 -17.99 -3.39
CA LYS A 84 7.41 -17.45 -3.56
C LYS A 84 7.37 -15.95 -3.81
N THR A 85 6.43 -15.46 -4.64
CA THR A 85 6.30 -14.02 -4.94
C THR A 85 5.92 -13.23 -3.69
N GLU A 86 5.00 -13.76 -2.90
CA GLU A 86 4.60 -13.19 -1.63
C GLU A 86 5.78 -13.12 -0.66
N PHE A 87 6.53 -14.22 -0.50
CA PHE A 87 7.71 -14.24 0.37
C PHE A 87 8.79 -13.25 -0.09
N LEU A 88 9.08 -13.17 -1.38
CA LEU A 88 10.06 -12.23 -1.92
C LEU A 88 9.60 -10.78 -1.73
N GLY A 89 8.32 -10.48 -1.94
CA GLY A 89 7.73 -9.17 -1.65
C GLY A 89 7.87 -8.80 -0.18
N PHE A 90 7.54 -9.73 0.72
CA PHE A 90 7.68 -9.53 2.17
C PHE A 90 9.12 -9.18 2.56
N VAL A 91 10.09 -9.97 2.09
CA VAL A 91 11.52 -9.76 2.39
C VAL A 91 12.02 -8.44 1.80
N LEU A 92 11.67 -8.15 0.55
CA LEU A 92 12.08 -6.90 -0.11
C LEU A 92 11.56 -5.70 0.67
N PHE A 93 10.29 -5.71 1.09
CA PHE A 93 9.70 -4.61 1.85
C PHE A 93 10.39 -4.40 3.20
N GLN A 94 10.62 -5.47 3.96
CA GLN A 94 11.34 -5.38 5.24
C GLN A 94 12.75 -4.83 5.06
N GLU A 95 13.47 -5.27 4.01
CA GLU A 95 14.79 -4.76 3.70
C GLU A 95 14.76 -3.29 3.26
N SER A 96 13.75 -2.87 2.47
CA SER A 96 13.56 -1.46 2.11
C SER A 96 13.36 -0.59 3.35
N VAL A 97 12.55 -1.03 4.33
CA VAL A 97 12.37 -0.31 5.59
C VAL A 97 13.68 -0.24 6.38
N ARG A 98 14.43 -1.34 6.47
CA ARG A 98 15.75 -1.35 7.13
C ARG A 98 16.72 -0.34 6.51
N ARG A 99 16.58 -0.10 5.20
CA ARG A 99 17.42 0.87 4.47
C ARG A 99 17.03 2.32 4.65
N LEU A 100 15.90 2.64 5.31
CA LEU A 100 15.53 4.03 5.60
C LEU A 100 16.60 4.79 6.40
N GLU A 101 17.44 4.08 7.15
CA GLU A 101 18.58 4.65 7.88
C GLU A 101 19.73 5.11 6.95
N THR A 102 19.76 4.61 5.71
CA THR A 102 20.90 4.76 4.78
C THR A 102 20.53 5.30 3.40
N LEU A 103 19.26 5.19 3.00
CA LEU A 103 18.75 5.57 1.69
C LEU A 103 17.55 6.52 1.84
N ASP A 104 17.43 7.41 0.86
CA ASP A 104 16.32 8.35 0.79
C ASP A 104 14.98 7.65 0.53
N VAL A 105 13.92 8.21 1.11
CA VAL A 105 12.53 7.76 0.94
C VAL A 105 12.15 7.70 -0.55
N SER A 106 12.57 8.67 -1.36
CA SER A 106 12.28 8.73 -2.79
C SER A 106 12.85 7.54 -3.57
N THR A 107 14.07 7.12 -3.23
CA THR A 107 14.74 5.97 -3.86
C THR A 107 14.00 4.67 -3.53
N LEU A 108 13.71 4.45 -2.25
CA LEU A 108 13.01 3.25 -1.79
C LEU A 108 11.59 3.16 -2.37
N ARG A 109 10.88 4.28 -2.38
CA ARG A 109 9.57 4.43 -3.01
C ARG A 109 9.60 4.04 -4.50
N SER A 110 10.60 4.53 -5.25
CA SER A 110 10.75 4.19 -6.67
C SER A 110 11.01 2.69 -6.88
N VAL A 111 11.82 2.08 -6.02
CA VAL A 111 12.10 0.64 -6.09
C VAL A 111 10.84 -0.18 -5.86
N LEU A 112 10.13 0.04 -4.74
CA LEU A 112 8.92 -0.73 -4.41
C LEU A 112 7.84 -0.59 -5.48
N PHE A 113 7.65 0.63 -5.99
CA PHE A 113 6.71 0.92 -7.08
C PHE A 113 7.10 0.22 -8.40
N LYS A 114 8.37 0.24 -8.78
CA LYS A 114 8.82 -0.47 -10.00
C LYS A 114 8.63 -1.98 -9.89
N VAL A 115 8.92 -2.56 -8.73
CA VAL A 115 8.79 -4.01 -8.54
C VAL A 115 7.34 -4.46 -8.59
N VAL A 116 6.41 -3.77 -7.93
CA VAL A 116 4.98 -4.16 -7.96
C VAL A 116 4.37 -4.02 -9.35
N ASN A 117 4.83 -3.04 -10.15
CA ASN A 117 4.38 -2.89 -11.54
C ASN A 117 4.95 -3.99 -12.46
N ALA A 118 6.14 -4.52 -12.16
CA ALA A 118 6.73 -5.63 -12.91
C ALA A 118 6.14 -6.99 -12.50
N ASN A 119 5.86 -7.15 -11.21
CA ASN A 119 5.29 -8.37 -10.64
C ASN A 119 4.27 -8.00 -9.56
N ASP A 120 3.00 -8.04 -9.92
CA ASP A 120 1.91 -7.68 -9.01
C ASP A 120 1.75 -8.66 -7.83
N GLY A 121 2.28 -9.88 -7.96
CA GLY A 121 2.23 -10.94 -6.95
C GLY A 121 3.04 -10.63 -5.69
N VAL A 122 3.89 -9.60 -5.71
CA VAL A 122 4.63 -9.13 -4.53
C VAL A 122 3.77 -8.32 -3.57
N LEU A 123 2.64 -7.78 -4.04
CA LEU A 123 1.77 -6.89 -3.24
C LEU A 123 1.33 -7.58 -1.94
N SER A 124 0.90 -8.84 -2.00
CA SER A 124 0.50 -9.62 -0.83
C SER A 124 1.63 -9.67 0.21
N GLY A 125 2.87 -9.78 -0.25
CA GLY A 125 4.06 -9.76 0.61
C GLY A 125 4.28 -8.41 1.29
N TYR A 126 4.10 -7.31 0.56
CA TYR A 126 4.19 -5.96 1.12
C TYR A 126 3.13 -5.75 2.21
N LEU A 127 1.88 -6.13 1.92
CA LEU A 127 0.78 -6.03 2.88
C LEU A 127 1.02 -6.91 4.11
N ALA A 128 1.47 -8.14 3.93
CA ALA A 128 1.81 -9.04 5.03
C ALA A 128 2.96 -8.49 5.89
N ALA A 129 3.96 -7.85 5.28
CA ALA A 129 5.05 -7.22 6.02
C ALA A 129 4.53 -6.07 6.88
N LEU A 130 3.68 -5.21 6.32
CA LEU A 130 3.08 -4.07 7.02
C LEU A 130 2.23 -4.49 8.22
N THR A 131 1.49 -5.59 8.13
CA THR A 131 0.59 -6.09 9.20
C THR A 131 1.23 -7.14 10.11
N SER A 132 2.50 -7.48 9.91
CA SER A 132 3.22 -8.44 10.75
C SER A 132 3.45 -7.84 12.15
N ALA A 133 3.26 -8.65 13.20
CA ALA A 133 3.48 -8.24 14.59
C ALA A 133 4.93 -7.78 14.85
N ASP A 134 5.91 -8.50 14.29
CA ASP A 134 7.32 -8.10 14.33
C ASP A 134 7.71 -7.19 13.14
N GLY A 135 6.71 -6.67 12.42
CA GLY A 135 6.85 -5.89 11.20
C GLY A 135 7.28 -4.44 11.44
N PRO A 136 7.41 -3.66 10.35
CA PRO A 136 7.91 -2.29 10.39
C PRO A 136 6.91 -1.27 10.95
N ILE A 137 5.71 -1.71 11.35
CA ILE A 137 4.65 -0.84 11.86
C ILE A 137 4.19 -1.28 13.25
N PHE A 138 3.82 -2.56 13.42
CA PHE A 138 3.22 -3.06 14.67
C PHE A 138 4.23 -3.52 15.72
N ASN A 139 5.53 -3.49 15.41
CA ASN A 139 6.57 -3.88 16.35
C ASN A 139 6.72 -2.81 17.44
N VAL A 140 6.67 -3.24 18.70
CA VAL A 140 6.71 -2.40 19.91
C VAL A 140 7.97 -1.51 19.98
N ASN A 141 9.04 -1.89 19.29
CA ASN A 141 10.31 -1.15 19.28
C ASN A 141 10.42 -0.12 18.13
N VAL A 142 9.37 0.06 17.33
CA VAL A 142 9.37 1.00 16.20
C VAL A 142 8.81 2.35 16.67
N ASP A 143 9.55 3.43 16.41
CA ASP A 143 9.08 4.79 16.66
C ASP A 143 8.10 5.27 15.57
N THR A 144 7.28 6.26 15.91
CA THR A 144 6.29 6.84 15.01
C THR A 144 6.92 7.45 13.75
N GLU A 145 8.13 8.01 13.84
CA GLU A 145 8.84 8.60 12.70
C GLU A 145 9.13 7.55 11.63
N LYS A 146 9.63 6.38 12.03
CA LYS A 146 9.88 5.24 11.15
C LYS A 146 8.58 4.71 10.56
N VAL A 147 7.47 4.74 11.30
CA VAL A 147 6.15 4.40 10.74
C VAL A 147 5.75 5.40 9.66
N HIS A 148 5.85 6.71 9.89
CA HIS A 148 5.57 7.73 8.87
C HIS A 148 6.40 7.51 7.60
N ARG A 149 7.71 7.34 7.74
CA ARG A 149 8.61 7.09 6.60
C ARG A 149 8.28 5.78 5.88
N THR A 150 7.85 4.75 6.60
CA THR A 150 7.38 3.48 6.03
C THR A 150 6.09 3.67 5.22
N LEU A 151 5.15 4.47 5.72
CA LEU A 151 3.94 4.83 4.99
C LEU A 151 4.24 5.67 3.74
N GLU A 152 5.21 6.58 3.81
CA GLU A 152 5.64 7.38 2.67
C GLU A 152 6.22 6.56 1.52
N ILE A 153 7.02 5.52 1.81
CA ILE A 153 7.60 4.67 0.76
C ILE A 153 6.55 3.77 0.08
N VAL A 154 5.51 3.35 0.80
CA VAL A 154 4.47 2.45 0.27
C VAL A 154 3.24 3.18 -0.29
N SER A 155 3.03 4.44 0.07
CA SER A 155 1.88 5.26 -0.35
C SER A 155 1.59 5.20 -1.86
N PRO A 156 2.57 5.31 -2.78
CA PRO A 156 2.27 5.21 -4.21
C PRO A 156 1.79 3.84 -4.66
N VAL A 157 2.22 2.77 -3.98
CA VAL A 157 1.73 1.41 -4.24
C VAL A 157 0.25 1.33 -3.89
N PHE A 158 -0.15 1.83 -2.72
CA PHE A 158 -1.58 1.87 -2.33
C PHE A 158 -2.42 2.66 -3.32
N LYS A 159 -2.00 3.89 -3.65
CA LYS A 159 -2.74 4.75 -4.61
C LYS A 159 -2.91 4.07 -5.95
N THR A 160 -1.85 3.47 -6.47
CA THR A 160 -1.88 2.81 -7.78
C THR A 160 -2.81 1.61 -7.77
N VAL A 161 -2.76 0.78 -6.73
CA VAL A 161 -3.65 -0.39 -6.63
C VAL A 161 -5.12 0.05 -6.54
N LEU A 162 -5.41 1.11 -5.79
CA LEU A 162 -6.78 1.59 -5.60
C LEU A 162 -7.36 2.25 -6.87
N MET A 163 -6.54 2.93 -7.67
CA MET A 163 -6.99 3.62 -8.89
C MET A 163 -6.93 2.76 -10.17
N ASP A 164 -6.17 1.67 -10.18
CA ASP A 164 -5.92 0.86 -11.38
C ASP A 164 -7.14 0.01 -11.77
N THR A 165 -7.58 0.15 -13.03
CA THR A 165 -8.69 -0.59 -13.65
C THR A 165 -8.44 -2.08 -13.81
N MET A 166 -7.19 -2.49 -13.83
CA MET A 166 -6.79 -3.88 -14.02
C MET A 166 -6.66 -4.64 -12.70
N GLN A 167 -6.74 -3.96 -11.55
CA GLN A 167 -6.68 -4.62 -10.24
C GLN A 167 -8.00 -5.28 -9.87
N THR A 168 -7.90 -6.48 -9.31
CA THR A 168 -9.06 -7.21 -8.79
C THR A 168 -9.63 -6.54 -7.55
N GLU A 169 -10.94 -6.66 -7.34
CA GLU A 169 -11.62 -6.17 -6.12
C GLU A 169 -10.99 -6.72 -4.83
N GLY A 170 -10.58 -8.00 -4.83
CA GLY A 170 -9.93 -8.62 -3.67
C GLY A 170 -8.62 -7.96 -3.26
N ARG A 171 -7.80 -7.52 -4.24
CA ARG A 171 -6.54 -6.81 -3.97
C ARG A 171 -6.78 -5.39 -3.46
N LYS A 172 -7.75 -4.67 -4.03
CA LYS A 172 -8.15 -3.35 -3.53
C LYS A 172 -8.66 -3.45 -2.10
N ALA A 173 -9.53 -4.42 -1.82
CA ALA A 173 -10.03 -4.68 -0.47
C ALA A 173 -8.90 -5.03 0.51
N ALA A 174 -7.91 -5.82 0.09
CA ALA A 174 -6.73 -6.11 0.92
C ALA A 174 -5.95 -4.83 1.28
N VAL A 175 -5.72 -3.93 0.32
CA VAL A 175 -5.07 -2.62 0.59
C VAL A 175 -5.90 -1.80 1.58
N LEU A 176 -7.21 -1.67 1.37
CA LEU A 176 -8.10 -0.94 2.28
C LEU A 176 -8.08 -1.53 3.69
N ASN A 177 -8.12 -2.87 3.82
CA ASN A 177 -8.05 -3.55 5.10
C ASN A 177 -6.72 -3.33 5.81
N THR A 178 -5.60 -3.36 5.08
CA THR A 178 -4.27 -3.04 5.64
C THR A 178 -4.22 -1.59 6.14
N VAL A 179 -4.72 -0.64 5.34
CA VAL A 179 -4.76 0.78 5.72
C VAL A 179 -5.64 0.98 6.95
N ALA A 180 -6.83 0.37 6.99
CA ALA A 180 -7.72 0.42 8.14
C ALA A 180 -7.06 -0.18 9.40
N SER A 181 -6.43 -1.34 9.28
CA SER A 181 -5.75 -2.01 10.40
C SER A 181 -4.66 -1.13 11.00
N ILE A 182 -3.86 -0.46 10.17
CA ILE A 182 -2.81 0.45 10.64
C ILE A 182 -3.44 1.68 11.29
N ALA A 183 -4.42 2.31 10.63
CA ALA A 183 -5.03 3.53 11.13
C ALA A 183 -5.70 3.35 12.51
N TRP A 184 -6.35 2.20 12.73
CA TRP A 184 -7.00 1.88 14.01
C TRP A 184 -6.02 1.37 15.08
N HIS A 185 -4.85 0.87 14.69
CA HIS A 185 -3.81 0.53 15.67
C HIS A 185 -3.22 1.76 16.34
N PHE A 186 -3.15 2.87 15.60
CA PHE A 186 -2.67 4.17 16.08
C PHE A 186 -3.84 5.14 16.28
N ASP A 187 -4.95 4.67 16.85
CA ASP A 187 -6.14 5.48 17.14
C ASP A 187 -5.83 6.76 17.94
N ASN A 188 -4.84 6.71 18.82
CA ASN A 188 -4.41 7.85 19.62
C ASN A 188 -3.43 8.80 18.90
N ASP A 189 -2.86 8.38 17.76
CA ASP A 189 -1.93 9.19 16.97
C ASP A 189 -2.66 9.95 15.85
N ILE A 190 -2.98 11.21 16.13
CA ILE A 190 -3.69 12.08 15.21
C ILE A 190 -2.88 12.33 13.93
N SER A 191 -1.55 12.45 14.04
CA SER A 191 -0.66 12.72 12.90
C SER A 191 -0.65 11.55 11.92
N LEU A 192 -0.49 10.34 12.45
CA LEU A 192 -0.45 9.13 11.65
C LEU A 192 -1.80 8.84 10.99
N ARG A 193 -2.90 8.96 11.75
CA ARG A 193 -4.25 8.84 11.16
C ARG A 193 -4.51 9.89 10.07
N THR A 194 -4.06 11.13 10.26
CA THR A 194 -4.20 12.18 9.23
C THR A 194 -3.39 11.84 7.98
N THR A 195 -2.19 11.28 8.13
CA THR A 195 -1.37 10.78 7.01
C THR A 195 -2.10 9.68 6.23
N MET A 196 -2.72 8.73 6.93
CA MET A 196 -3.49 7.64 6.29
C MET A 196 -4.71 8.16 5.53
N VAL A 197 -5.45 9.09 6.13
CA VAL A 197 -6.56 9.78 5.44
C VAL A 197 -6.06 10.52 4.22
N CYS A 198 -4.93 11.22 4.30
CA CYS A 198 -4.34 11.92 3.16
C CYS A 198 -4.04 10.96 2.00
N ILE A 199 -3.41 9.81 2.28
CA ILE A 199 -3.12 8.77 1.27
C ILE A 199 -4.40 8.27 0.59
N LEU A 200 -5.46 8.00 1.37
CA LEU A 200 -6.73 7.52 0.85
C LEU A 200 -7.48 8.59 0.04
N VAL A 201 -7.52 9.84 0.51
CA VAL A 201 -8.15 10.95 -0.22
C VAL A 201 -7.43 11.21 -1.55
N GLU A 202 -6.10 11.21 -1.55
CA GLU A 202 -5.32 11.33 -2.78
C GLU A 202 -5.54 10.15 -3.74
N ALA A 203 -5.79 8.94 -3.22
CA ALA A 203 -6.15 7.80 -4.05
C ALA A 203 -7.58 7.94 -4.61
N LEU A 204 -8.55 8.40 -3.81
CA LEU A 204 -9.93 8.63 -4.24
C LEU A 204 -10.00 9.59 -5.42
N GLU A 205 -9.28 10.71 -5.36
CA GLU A 205 -9.27 11.73 -6.41
C GLU A 205 -8.75 11.22 -7.76
N LEU A 206 -8.04 10.09 -7.78
CA LEU A 206 -7.48 9.49 -8.98
C LEU A 206 -8.31 8.30 -9.50
N VAL A 207 -9.39 7.92 -8.81
CA VAL A 207 -10.24 6.79 -9.22
C VAL A 207 -10.98 7.11 -10.52
N PRO A 208 -10.82 6.29 -11.59
CA PRO A 208 -11.53 6.50 -12.85
C PRO A 208 -13.04 6.33 -12.72
N HIS A 209 -13.82 7.09 -13.50
CA HIS A 209 -15.29 7.02 -13.50
C HIS A 209 -15.86 5.63 -13.84
N SER A 210 -15.08 4.75 -14.47
CA SER A 210 -15.47 3.37 -14.76
C SER A 210 -15.53 2.49 -13.51
N GLN A 211 -14.85 2.88 -12.42
CA GLN A 211 -14.76 2.12 -11.18
C GLN A 211 -15.76 2.56 -10.10
N LEU A 212 -16.39 3.73 -10.25
CA LEU A 212 -17.35 4.25 -9.27
C LEU A 212 -18.49 3.28 -8.90
N PRO A 213 -19.04 2.47 -9.83
CA PRO A 213 -20.09 1.50 -9.47
C PRO A 213 -19.58 0.29 -8.67
N GLN A 214 -18.26 0.12 -8.52
CA GLN A 214 -17.68 -1.04 -7.87
C GLN A 214 -17.87 -0.98 -6.34
N PRO A 215 -18.14 -2.12 -5.67
CA PRO A 215 -18.26 -2.14 -4.21
C PRO A 215 -17.01 -1.62 -3.48
N THR A 216 -15.81 -1.89 -4.01
CA THR A 216 -14.57 -1.38 -3.40
C THR A 216 -14.47 0.14 -3.38
N TYR A 217 -15.10 0.84 -4.35
CA TYR A 217 -15.17 2.29 -4.32
C TYR A 217 -15.99 2.78 -3.12
N ALA A 218 -17.16 2.19 -2.89
CA ALA A 218 -17.98 2.51 -1.72
C ALA A 218 -17.26 2.17 -0.41
N SER A 219 -16.54 1.04 -0.34
CA SER A 219 -15.72 0.69 0.82
C SER A 219 -14.57 1.70 1.06
N HIS A 220 -13.95 2.20 0.00
CA HIS A 220 -12.90 3.21 0.09
C HIS A 220 -13.46 4.53 0.66
N VAL A 221 -14.59 5.01 0.14
CA VAL A 221 -15.28 6.20 0.64
C VAL A 221 -15.69 6.03 2.10
N ALA A 222 -16.29 4.88 2.45
CA ALA A 222 -16.69 4.59 3.82
C ALA A 222 -15.51 4.64 4.79
N LEU A 223 -14.37 4.02 4.44
CA LEU A 223 -13.17 4.05 5.29
C LEU A 223 -12.65 5.48 5.51
N VAL A 224 -12.62 6.31 4.46
CA VAL A 224 -12.19 7.72 4.58
C VAL A 224 -13.13 8.50 5.49
N VAL A 225 -14.44 8.34 5.31
CA VAL A 225 -15.45 9.00 6.14
C VAL A 225 -15.38 8.53 7.59
N ASP A 226 -15.22 7.24 7.84
CA ASP A 226 -15.09 6.69 9.20
C ASP A 226 -13.86 7.25 9.91
N LEU A 227 -12.71 7.29 9.22
CA LEU A 227 -11.48 7.85 9.78
C LEU A 227 -11.63 9.34 10.08
N LEU A 228 -12.15 10.14 9.14
CA LEU A 228 -12.40 11.57 9.34
C LEU A 228 -13.41 11.84 10.46
N SER A 229 -14.43 11.00 10.58
CA SER A 229 -15.47 11.11 11.61
C SER A 229 -14.98 10.69 13.00
N SER A 230 -13.89 9.92 13.07
CA SER A 230 -13.32 9.41 14.32
C SER A 230 -12.38 10.38 15.03
N PHE A 231 -12.08 11.55 14.45
CA PHE A 231 -11.25 12.54 15.11
C PHE A 231 -12.07 13.28 16.19
N PRO A 232 -11.55 13.37 17.43
CA PRO A 232 -12.26 14.04 18.52
C PRO A 232 -12.37 15.56 18.30
N THR A 233 -11.36 16.14 17.65
CA THR A 233 -11.32 17.55 17.24
C THR A 233 -10.73 17.63 15.84
N GLN A 234 -11.29 18.52 15.02
CA GLN A 234 -10.89 18.67 13.62
C GLN A 234 -9.85 19.79 13.46
N THR A 235 -8.71 19.45 12.89
CA THR A 235 -7.72 20.44 12.45
C THR A 235 -8.11 21.06 11.11
N LYS A 236 -7.52 22.20 10.74
CA LYS A 236 -7.73 22.81 9.42
C LYS A 236 -7.43 21.85 8.27
N GLU A 237 -6.41 21.00 8.45
CA GLU A 237 -6.02 20.00 7.46
C GLU A 237 -7.10 18.91 7.32
N GLN A 238 -7.61 18.39 8.45
CA GLN A 238 -8.67 17.37 8.43
C GLN A 238 -9.97 17.91 7.83
N VAL A 239 -10.34 19.15 8.13
CA VAL A 239 -11.48 19.82 7.47
C VAL A 239 -11.23 19.94 5.96
N ALA A 240 -10.01 20.27 5.52
CA ALA A 240 -9.68 20.33 4.10
C ALA A 240 -9.76 18.96 3.40
N LEU A 241 -9.33 17.89 4.06
CA LEU A 241 -9.47 16.51 3.57
C LEU A 241 -10.96 16.11 3.49
N ALA A 242 -11.76 16.48 4.48
CA ALA A 242 -13.21 16.26 4.48
C ALA A 242 -13.90 17.03 3.35
N MET A 243 -13.52 18.29 3.09
CA MET A 243 -14.03 19.08 1.96
C MET A 243 -13.75 18.40 0.61
N ARG A 244 -12.51 17.94 0.40
CA ARG A 244 -12.11 17.24 -0.82
C ARG A 244 -12.90 15.93 -1.00
N THR A 245 -13.05 15.17 0.07
CA THR A 245 -13.84 13.92 0.09
C THR A 245 -15.29 14.19 -0.27
N ALA A 246 -15.94 15.15 0.42
CA ALA A 246 -17.35 15.47 0.20
C ALA A 246 -17.62 15.88 -1.25
N ARG A 247 -16.77 16.77 -1.80
CA ARG A 247 -16.87 17.20 -3.20
C ARG A 247 -16.82 16.01 -4.16
N PHE A 248 -15.83 15.13 -4.01
CA PHE A 248 -15.63 14.03 -4.93
C PHE A 248 -16.73 12.96 -4.83
N VAL A 249 -17.23 12.70 -3.62
CA VAL A 249 -18.36 11.78 -3.42
C VAL A 249 -19.63 12.35 -4.07
N LEU A 250 -19.87 13.66 -3.95
CA LEU A 250 -21.00 14.31 -4.62
C LEU A 250 -20.92 14.22 -6.14
N GLU A 251 -19.74 14.49 -6.72
CA GLU A 251 -19.49 14.31 -8.16
C GLU A 251 -19.74 12.85 -8.60
N SER A 252 -19.32 11.89 -7.78
CA SER A 252 -19.52 10.47 -8.07
C SER A 252 -20.98 10.05 -8.01
N VAL A 253 -21.75 10.58 -7.04
CA VAL A 253 -23.21 10.38 -6.96
C VAL A 253 -23.92 10.90 -8.21
N GLN A 254 -23.54 12.09 -8.70
CA GLN A 254 -24.10 12.67 -9.93
C GLN A 254 -23.89 11.73 -11.12
N ILE A 255 -22.66 11.24 -11.30
CA ILE A 255 -22.31 10.33 -12.39
C ILE A 255 -23.05 8.99 -12.28
N LEU A 256 -23.22 8.46 -11.08
CA LEU A 256 -23.87 7.16 -10.86
C LEU A 256 -25.39 7.22 -11.07
N ILE A 257 -26.04 8.33 -10.71
CA ILE A 257 -27.48 8.55 -11.00
C ILE A 257 -27.71 8.59 -12.51
N GLU A 258 -26.86 9.25 -13.27
CA GLU A 258 -26.94 9.25 -14.74
C GLU A 258 -26.80 7.86 -15.36
N ARG A 259 -26.21 6.91 -14.61
CA ARG A 259 -25.97 5.52 -15.02
C ARG A 259 -26.95 4.52 -14.39
N ASP A 260 -27.96 4.98 -13.66
CA ASP A 260 -28.92 4.13 -12.92
C ASP A 260 -28.21 3.11 -11.99
N ALA A 261 -27.13 3.56 -11.34
CA ALA A 261 -26.34 2.77 -10.41
C ALA A 261 -26.60 3.20 -8.95
N GLY A 262 -26.49 2.27 -8.01
CA GLY A 262 -26.83 2.53 -6.61
C GLY A 262 -25.94 3.58 -5.94
N VAL A 263 -26.56 4.63 -5.39
CA VAL A 263 -25.89 5.77 -4.72
C VAL A 263 -26.11 5.88 -3.22
N VAL A 264 -26.99 5.05 -2.66
CA VAL A 264 -27.45 5.16 -1.26
C VAL A 264 -26.29 5.14 -0.26
N PHE A 265 -25.31 4.24 -0.44
CA PHE A 265 -24.15 4.16 0.45
C PHE A 265 -23.31 5.44 0.43
N LEU A 266 -23.11 6.04 -0.74
CA LEU A 266 -22.35 7.28 -0.88
C LEU A 266 -23.07 8.46 -0.22
N LEU A 267 -24.40 8.54 -0.38
CA LEU A 267 -25.22 9.54 0.31
C LEU A 267 -25.20 9.36 1.83
N GLN A 268 -25.22 8.12 2.32
CA GLN A 268 -25.09 7.83 3.75
C GLN A 268 -23.72 8.26 4.30
N SER A 269 -22.63 7.98 3.56
CA SER A 269 -21.29 8.44 3.91
C SER A 269 -21.19 9.97 3.93
N LEU A 270 -21.81 10.67 2.97
CA LEU A 270 -21.91 12.13 3.00
C LEU A 270 -22.67 12.63 4.23
N GLY A 271 -23.82 12.02 4.55
CA GLY A 271 -24.61 12.39 5.73
C GLY A 271 -23.85 12.18 7.04
N GLN A 272 -23.07 11.10 7.16
CA GLN A 272 -22.20 10.88 8.31
C GLN A 272 -21.12 11.97 8.40
N LEU A 273 -20.44 12.25 7.29
CA LEU A 273 -19.39 13.27 7.26
C LEU A 273 -19.95 14.67 7.59
N ALA A 274 -21.15 15.01 7.13
CA ALA A 274 -21.82 16.28 7.43
C ALA A 274 -22.15 16.44 8.91
N ARG A 275 -22.51 15.35 9.59
CA ARG A 275 -22.77 15.36 11.04
C ARG A 275 -21.50 15.53 11.86
N CYS A 276 -20.39 14.93 11.42
CA CYS A 276 -19.14 14.90 12.18
C CYS A 276 -18.21 16.07 11.85
N VAL A 277 -18.25 16.58 10.62
CA VAL A 277 -17.39 17.66 10.11
C VAL A 277 -18.25 18.66 9.31
N PRO A 278 -19.20 19.35 9.96
CA PRO A 278 -20.11 20.24 9.26
C PRO A 278 -19.36 21.32 8.49
N GLU A 279 -18.24 21.84 9.01
CA GLU A 279 -17.39 22.87 8.38
C GLU A 279 -17.02 22.55 6.93
N ALA A 280 -16.87 21.26 6.59
CA ALA A 280 -16.53 20.84 5.24
C ALA A 280 -17.66 21.12 4.21
N PHE A 281 -18.91 21.17 4.68
CA PHE A 281 -20.10 21.33 3.84
C PHE A 281 -20.50 22.79 3.66
N TRP A 282 -20.00 23.69 4.51
CA TRP A 282 -20.22 25.14 4.39
C TRP A 282 -19.35 25.81 3.31
N SER A 283 -18.52 25.04 2.59
CA SER A 283 -17.79 25.58 1.46
C SER A 283 -18.75 26.00 0.34
N SER A 284 -18.57 27.23 -0.18
CA SER A 284 -19.45 27.78 -1.22
C SER A 284 -19.52 26.88 -2.46
N ILE A 285 -18.42 26.20 -2.78
CA ILE A 285 -18.31 25.25 -3.89
C ILE A 285 -19.22 24.04 -3.66
N PHE A 286 -19.18 23.44 -2.47
CA PHE A 286 -20.01 22.27 -2.16
C PHE A 286 -21.50 22.64 -2.18
N LEU A 287 -21.88 23.72 -1.49
CA LEU A 287 -23.28 24.18 -1.45
C LEU A 287 -23.83 24.48 -2.85
N THR A 288 -23.04 25.13 -3.69
CA THR A 288 -23.42 25.43 -5.08
C THR A 288 -23.61 24.14 -5.87
N SER A 289 -22.67 23.21 -5.77
CA SER A 289 -22.70 21.93 -6.50
C SER A 289 -23.88 21.04 -6.05
N ALA A 290 -24.17 21.01 -4.75
CA ALA A 290 -25.32 20.32 -4.19
C ALA A 290 -26.64 20.96 -4.64
N THR A 291 -26.71 22.29 -4.69
CA THR A 291 -27.90 23.01 -5.17
C THR A 291 -28.18 22.72 -6.63
N TYR A 292 -27.17 22.75 -7.50
CA TYR A 292 -27.34 22.37 -8.92
C TYR A 292 -27.80 20.93 -9.06
N PHE A 293 -27.23 20.02 -8.29
CA PHE A 293 -27.64 18.62 -8.28
C PHE A 293 -29.11 18.42 -7.90
N LEU A 294 -29.54 19.06 -6.81
CA LEU A 294 -30.93 18.99 -6.34
C LEU A 294 -31.93 19.54 -7.36
N VAL A 295 -31.55 20.59 -8.09
CA VAL A 295 -32.41 21.23 -9.10
C VAL A 295 -32.46 20.43 -10.41
N ASP A 296 -31.34 19.84 -10.83
CA ASP A 296 -31.22 19.20 -12.15
C ASP A 296 -31.55 17.70 -12.14
N LYS A 297 -31.22 16.96 -11.07
CA LYS A 297 -31.14 15.49 -11.11
C LYS A 297 -32.04 14.73 -10.13
N CYS A 298 -32.37 15.30 -8.97
CA CYS A 298 -33.16 14.57 -7.98
C CYS A 298 -34.65 14.58 -8.33
N VAL A 299 -35.11 13.57 -9.08
CA VAL A 299 -36.55 13.32 -9.33
C VAL A 299 -37.15 12.34 -8.31
N ALA A 300 -36.31 11.53 -7.63
CA ALA A 300 -36.73 10.51 -6.68
C ALA A 300 -36.86 11.04 -5.22
N PRO A 301 -37.97 10.75 -4.50
CA PRO A 301 -38.23 11.32 -3.17
C PRO A 301 -37.22 10.93 -2.07
N LEU A 302 -36.64 9.73 -2.14
CA LEU A 302 -35.73 9.22 -1.10
C LEU A 302 -34.35 9.91 -1.17
N GLU A 303 -33.84 10.15 -2.37
CA GLU A 303 -32.56 10.84 -2.58
C GLU A 303 -32.67 12.32 -2.18
N GLN A 304 -33.80 12.96 -2.50
CA GLN A 304 -34.11 14.31 -2.00
C GLN A 304 -34.14 14.33 -0.47
N GLN A 305 -34.80 13.37 0.18
CA GLN A 305 -34.87 13.31 1.65
C GLN A 305 -33.49 13.09 2.29
N LEU A 306 -32.59 12.31 1.68
CA LEU A 306 -31.25 12.11 2.23
C LEU A 306 -30.33 13.32 2.03
N MET A 307 -30.51 14.09 0.97
CA MET A 307 -29.70 15.29 0.70
C MET A 307 -30.17 16.54 1.46
N LEU A 308 -31.46 16.62 1.79
CA LEU A 308 -32.07 17.76 2.50
C LEU A 308 -32.03 17.65 4.04
N ASN A 309 -31.66 16.48 4.58
CA ASN A 309 -31.52 16.20 6.01
C ASN A 309 -30.07 16.33 6.47
#